data_AF-A0AAV6BAU5-F1
#
_entry.id   AF-A0AAV6BAU5-F1
#
_cell.length_a   1.000
_cell.length_b   1.000
_cell.length_c   1.000
_cell.angle_alpha   90.00
_cell.angle_beta   90.00
_cell.angle_gamma   90.00
#
_symmetry.space_group_name_H-M   'P 1'
#
loop_
_entity.id
_entity.type
_entity.pdbx_description
1 polymer ?
#
loop_
_entity_poly.entity_id
_entity_poly.type
_entity_poly.pdbx_seq_one_letter_code
_entity_poly.pdbx_strand_id
1 'polypeptide(L)'
;MNEQTIEKLLQKAPPVRTPAGLRKDLQANIELPRCATTHHGPRITNHVFRRWLPTLGFALWFLGCVVVFGLQASRIAELKRANESRQSSLASVEQNQAVQDRAQWLAKELEQLRKDAADVQRLRAEAELLRAQAQEVATLREQNQQLRAELKSQATPPPKPEEDFIYETANRRARTKCINNLKQVGLAARLWAHETKTDAMPNRWSDMIDHLGGPERALKYVGCPGVAPYEILSFGAPETDPTVVFVRCVAHNIVGLVDGSVQQLGDKASVIQKDGKWVFTRVAE
;
A
#
# COMPACT_ATOMS: atom_id res chain seq x y z
N MET A 1 3.62 -25.68 0.11
CA MET A 1 2.24 -25.60 0.67
C MET A 1 2.34 -26.09 2.10
N ASN A 2 2.03 -25.25 3.10
CA ASN A 2 2.32 -25.55 4.51
C ASN A 2 1.29 -26.51 5.13
N GLU A 3 1.72 -27.29 6.11
CA GLU A 3 0.90 -28.27 6.84
C GLU A 3 -0.32 -27.60 7.50
N GLN A 4 -0.15 -26.39 8.04
CA GLN A 4 -1.23 -25.55 8.58
C GLN A 4 -2.28 -25.16 7.53
N THR A 5 -1.89 -25.07 6.25
CA THR A 5 -2.81 -24.76 5.15
C THR A 5 -3.67 -25.98 4.79
N ILE A 6 -3.08 -27.18 4.87
CA ILE A 6 -3.80 -28.44 4.65
C ILE A 6 -4.81 -28.68 5.77
N GLU A 7 -4.44 -28.44 7.02
CA GLU A 7 -5.35 -28.62 8.17
C GLU A 7 -6.54 -27.65 8.13
N LYS A 8 -6.33 -26.38 7.76
CA LYS A 8 -7.42 -25.41 7.55
C LYS A 8 -8.35 -25.79 6.40
N LEU A 9 -7.83 -26.46 5.36
CA LEU A 9 -8.66 -26.95 4.26
C LEU A 9 -9.47 -28.18 4.68
N LEU A 10 -8.89 -29.08 5.47
CA LEU A 10 -9.56 -30.27 5.97
C LEU A 10 -10.68 -29.92 6.98
N GLN A 11 -10.49 -28.90 7.83
CA GLN A 11 -11.54 -28.44 8.75
C GLN A 11 -12.75 -27.79 8.05
N LYS A 12 -12.58 -27.29 6.81
CA LYS A 12 -13.66 -26.72 6.02
C LYS A 12 -14.42 -27.75 5.18
N ALA A 13 -13.98 -28.99 5.12
CA ALA A 13 -14.68 -30.03 4.40
C ALA A 13 -16.03 -30.32 5.08
N PRO A 14 -17.15 -30.33 4.33
CA PRO A 14 -18.46 -30.64 4.89
C PRO A 14 -18.46 -32.07 5.48
N PRO A 15 -19.13 -32.30 6.62
CA PRO A 15 -19.17 -33.61 7.26
C PRO A 15 -19.76 -34.65 6.30
N VAL A 16 -19.03 -35.74 6.06
CA VAL A 16 -19.46 -36.83 5.20
C VAL A 16 -20.69 -37.49 5.83
N ARG A 17 -21.86 -37.27 5.25
CA ARG A 17 -23.08 -37.98 5.64
C ARG A 17 -22.96 -39.42 5.17
N THR A 18 -22.89 -40.35 6.11
CA THR A 18 -23.06 -41.78 5.81
C THR A 18 -24.45 -42.01 5.23
N PRO A 19 -24.59 -42.65 4.05
CA PRO A 19 -25.88 -42.92 3.45
C PRO A 19 -26.76 -43.76 4.39
N ALA A 20 -28.02 -43.37 4.53
CA ALA A 20 -28.98 -44.07 5.37
C ALA A 20 -29.16 -45.50 4.84
N GLY A 21 -28.87 -46.51 5.67
CA GLY A 21 -28.99 -47.92 5.30
C GLY A 21 -27.67 -48.68 5.13
N LEU A 22 -26.51 -48.01 5.06
CA LEU A 22 -25.21 -48.68 4.83
C LEU A 22 -24.90 -49.79 5.85
N ARG A 23 -25.27 -49.59 7.12
CA ARG A 23 -25.11 -50.62 8.16
C ARG A 23 -26.01 -51.83 7.91
N LYS A 24 -27.22 -51.64 7.39
CA LYS A 24 -28.13 -52.73 7.03
C LYS A 24 -27.61 -53.49 5.80
N ASP A 25 -27.08 -52.78 4.81
CA ASP A 25 -26.48 -53.39 3.61
C ASP A 25 -25.21 -54.19 3.94
N LEU A 26 -24.35 -53.67 4.82
CA LEU A 26 -23.16 -54.39 5.28
C LEU A 26 -23.52 -55.60 6.14
N GLN A 27 -24.57 -55.54 6.96
CA GLN A 27 -25.04 -56.70 7.71
C GLN A 27 -25.75 -57.74 6.83
N ALA A 28 -26.42 -57.33 5.76
CA ALA A 28 -27.09 -58.23 4.83
C ALA A 28 -26.11 -59.01 3.95
N ASN A 29 -24.95 -58.42 3.62
CA ASN A 29 -23.98 -59.01 2.70
C ASN A 29 -22.87 -59.84 3.37
N ILE A 30 -22.89 -60.01 4.70
CA ILE A 30 -21.95 -60.90 5.40
C ILE A 30 -22.54 -62.31 5.41
N GLU A 31 -22.31 -63.05 4.33
CA GLU A 31 -22.53 -64.50 4.30
C GLU A 31 -21.33 -65.21 4.93
N LEU A 32 -21.47 -65.58 6.20
CA LEU A 32 -20.52 -66.48 6.85
C LEU A 32 -20.73 -67.91 6.30
N PRO A 33 -19.70 -68.57 5.74
CA PRO A 33 -19.83 -69.94 5.25
C PRO A 33 -20.23 -70.87 6.40
N ARG A 34 -21.44 -71.44 6.32
CA ARG A 34 -21.89 -72.53 7.21
C ARG A 34 -21.06 -73.76 6.92
N CYS A 35 -20.16 -74.07 7.85
CA CYS A 35 -19.36 -75.29 7.82
C CYS A 35 -20.28 -76.51 7.94
N ALA A 36 -20.25 -77.37 6.93
CA ALA A 36 -21.00 -78.62 6.90
C ALA A 36 -20.43 -79.60 7.94
N THR A 37 -21.24 -79.97 8.92
CA THR A 37 -20.99 -81.08 9.84
C THR A 37 -21.09 -82.41 9.09
N THR A 38 -19.95 -83.03 8.82
CA THR A 38 -19.87 -84.44 8.42
C THR A 38 -19.67 -85.33 9.65
N HIS A 39 -20.72 -86.09 9.96
CA HIS A 39 -20.72 -87.18 10.94
C HIS A 39 -19.96 -88.39 10.37
N HIS A 40 -18.88 -88.83 11.01
CA HIS A 40 -18.31 -90.18 10.82
C HIS A 40 -18.00 -90.83 12.18
N GLY A 41 -18.56 -92.01 12.36
CA GLY A 41 -18.56 -92.80 13.60
C GLY A 41 -17.24 -93.51 13.92
N PRO A 42 -17.16 -94.12 15.11
CA PRO A 42 -15.91 -94.43 15.78
C PRO A 42 -15.37 -95.82 15.41
N ARG A 43 -14.03 -95.94 15.34
CA ARG A 43 -13.33 -97.23 15.43
C ARG A 43 -12.25 -97.12 16.49
N ILE A 44 -12.52 -97.76 17.63
CA ILE A 44 -11.65 -97.87 18.79
C ILE A 44 -10.61 -98.95 18.48
N THR A 45 -9.32 -98.56 18.48
CA THR A 45 -8.21 -99.51 18.60
C THR A 45 -7.23 -99.01 19.67
N ASN A 46 -6.82 -99.95 20.53
CA ASN A 46 -6.04 -99.74 21.76
C ASN A 46 -4.62 -99.27 21.46
N HIS A 47 -4.30 -98.00 21.74
CA HIS A 47 -2.91 -97.51 21.84
C HIS A 47 -2.80 -96.43 22.92
N VAL A 48 -2.29 -96.79 24.10
CA VAL A 48 -2.15 -95.91 25.27
C VAL A 48 -1.26 -94.69 24.99
N PHE A 49 -0.31 -94.78 24.03
CA PHE A 49 0.51 -93.65 23.58
C PHE A 49 -0.24 -92.63 22.70
N ARG A 50 -1.32 -93.02 22.02
CA ARG A 50 -2.18 -92.08 21.25
C ARG A 50 -3.03 -91.18 22.15
N ARG A 51 -3.19 -91.53 23.44
CA ARG A 51 -3.98 -90.75 24.41
C ARG A 51 -3.21 -89.54 24.97
N TRP A 52 -1.87 -89.60 24.96
CA TRP A 52 -0.99 -88.51 25.43
C TRP A 52 -0.35 -87.70 24.30
N LEU A 53 -0.36 -88.21 23.07
CA LEU A 53 0.05 -87.44 21.89
C LEU A 53 -0.70 -86.10 21.72
N PRO A 54 -2.03 -86.01 21.91
CA PRO A 54 -2.71 -84.71 21.84
C PRO A 54 -2.24 -83.77 22.94
N THR A 55 -2.03 -84.24 24.18
CA THR A 55 -1.60 -83.37 25.28
C THR A 55 -0.17 -82.85 25.10
N LEU A 56 0.75 -83.67 24.57
CA LEU A 56 2.10 -83.21 24.19
C LEU A 56 2.09 -82.24 23.00
N GLY A 57 1.22 -82.48 22.01
CA GLY A 57 1.01 -81.55 20.90
C GLY A 57 0.50 -80.19 21.38
N PHE A 58 -0.47 -80.18 22.31
CA PHE A 58 -0.94 -78.94 22.94
C PHE A 58 0.18 -78.26 23.74
N ALA A 59 0.96 -78.99 24.54
CA ALA A 59 2.04 -78.39 25.32
C ALA A 59 3.11 -77.74 24.44
N LEU A 60 3.54 -78.40 23.36
CA LEU A 60 4.49 -77.83 22.39
C LEU A 60 3.90 -76.63 21.66
N TRP A 61 2.62 -76.70 21.29
CA TRP A 61 1.89 -75.58 20.70
C TRP A 61 1.87 -74.36 21.64
N PHE A 62 1.48 -74.56 22.90
CA PHE A 62 1.45 -73.50 23.91
C PHE A 62 2.83 -72.90 24.15
N LEU A 63 3.87 -73.73 24.22
CA LEU A 63 5.25 -73.28 24.36
C LEU A 63 5.68 -72.42 23.16
N GLY A 64 5.33 -72.84 21.95
CA GLY A 64 5.53 -72.05 20.73
C GLY A 64 4.83 -70.69 20.79
N CYS A 65 3.57 -70.65 21.24
CA CYS A 65 2.85 -69.40 21.45
C CYS A 65 3.56 -68.49 22.46
N VAL A 66 3.99 -69.03 23.61
CA VAL A 66 4.70 -68.25 24.64
C VAL A 66 5.99 -67.64 24.10
N VAL A 67 6.77 -68.39 23.32
CA VAL A 67 8.00 -67.87 22.69
C VAL A 67 7.68 -66.73 21.72
N VAL A 68 6.68 -66.90 20.85
CA VAL A 68 6.25 -65.84 19.92
C VAL A 68 5.76 -64.60 20.67
N PHE A 69 4.96 -64.77 21.73
CA PHE A 69 4.51 -63.67 22.57
C PHE A 69 5.67 -62.95 23.27
N GLY A 70 6.67 -63.69 23.74
CA GLY A 70 7.88 -63.11 24.34
C GLY A 70 8.66 -62.24 23.34
N LEU A 71 8.86 -62.74 22.12
CA LEU A 71 9.52 -61.97 21.05
C LEU A 71 8.69 -60.75 20.61
N GLN A 72 7.37 -60.89 20.53
CA GLN A 72 6.49 -59.76 20.22
C GLN A 72 6.52 -58.71 21.33
N ALA A 73 6.50 -59.13 22.60
CA ALA A 73 6.58 -58.24 23.76
C ALA A 73 7.90 -57.48 23.80
N SER A 74 9.04 -58.13 23.52
CA SER A 74 10.34 -57.47 23.48
C SER A 74 10.43 -56.45 22.35
N ARG A 75 9.88 -56.76 21.16
CA ARG A 75 9.82 -55.82 20.03
C ARG A 75 8.93 -54.62 20.31
N ILE A 76 7.79 -54.81 20.95
CA ILE A 76 6.91 -53.72 21.36
C ILE A 76 7.60 -52.82 22.38
N ALA A 77 8.31 -53.39 23.36
CA ALA A 77 9.06 -52.62 24.35
C ALA A 77 10.19 -51.81 23.71
N GLU A 78 10.93 -52.39 22.76
CA GLU A 78 11.99 -51.72 22.00
C GLU A 78 11.43 -50.56 21.16
N LEU A 79 10.34 -50.79 20.43
CA LEU A 79 9.68 -49.76 19.62
C LEU A 79 9.12 -48.62 20.48
N LYS A 80 8.57 -48.92 21.66
CA LYS A 80 8.12 -47.89 22.61
C LYS A 80 9.28 -47.01 23.09
N ARG A 81 10.40 -47.61 23.50
CA ARG A 81 11.61 -46.86 23.92
C ARG A 81 12.19 -46.03 22.78
N ALA A 82 12.24 -46.58 21.58
CA ALA A 82 12.70 -45.85 20.40
C ALA A 82 11.78 -44.66 20.06
N ASN A 83 10.46 -44.82 20.24
CA ASN A 83 9.50 -43.75 20.02
C ASN A 83 9.64 -42.65 21.09
N GLU A 84 9.72 -43.00 22.37
CA GLU A 84 9.96 -42.06 23.47
C GLU A 84 11.28 -41.29 23.29
N SER A 85 12.35 -41.97 22.88
CA SER A 85 13.63 -41.34 22.57
C SER A 85 13.50 -40.35 21.40
N ARG A 86 12.82 -40.73 20.31
CA ARG A 86 12.57 -39.81 19.18
C ARG A 86 11.73 -38.62 19.60
N GLN A 87 10.68 -38.81 20.39
CA GLN A 87 9.85 -37.72 20.90
C GLN A 87 10.67 -36.73 21.75
N SER A 88 11.53 -37.23 22.63
CA SER A 88 12.42 -36.37 23.41
C SER A 88 13.42 -35.59 22.54
N SER A 89 13.93 -36.22 21.47
CA SER A 89 14.82 -35.53 20.52
C SER A 89 14.10 -34.45 19.73
N LEU A 90 12.86 -34.68 19.30
CA LEU A 90 12.04 -33.68 18.61
C LEU A 90 11.75 -32.48 19.51
N ALA A 91 11.38 -32.72 20.78
CA ALA A 91 11.16 -31.65 21.75
C ALA A 91 12.43 -30.80 21.95
N SER A 92 13.62 -31.42 21.97
CA SER A 92 14.89 -30.67 22.08
C SER A 92 15.21 -29.85 20.83
N VAL A 93 14.89 -30.35 19.63
CA VAL A 93 15.07 -29.62 18.37
C VAL A 93 14.13 -28.43 18.29
N GLU A 94 12.85 -28.62 18.64
CA GLU A 94 11.86 -27.54 18.69
C GLU A 94 12.27 -26.44 19.68
N GLN A 95 12.76 -26.82 20.87
CA GLN A 95 13.26 -25.86 21.85
C GLN A 95 14.47 -25.07 21.31
N ASN A 96 15.43 -25.75 20.68
CA ASN A 96 16.60 -25.08 20.09
C ASN A 96 16.21 -24.16 18.93
N GLN A 97 15.24 -24.58 18.12
CA GLN A 97 14.72 -23.77 17.03
C GLN A 97 14.03 -22.50 17.56
N ALA A 98 13.21 -22.61 18.60
CA ALA A 98 12.59 -21.45 19.24
C ALA A 98 13.62 -20.47 19.82
N VAL A 99 14.72 -20.97 20.40
CA VAL A 99 15.83 -20.13 20.87
C VAL A 99 16.55 -19.45 19.71
N GLN A 100 16.80 -20.17 18.61
CA GLN A 100 17.44 -19.62 17.42
C GLN A 100 16.58 -18.54 16.76
N ASP A 101 15.27 -18.77 16.64
CA ASP A 101 14.32 -17.81 16.09
C ASP A 101 14.25 -16.53 16.94
N ARG A 102 14.25 -16.68 18.27
CA ARG A 102 14.32 -15.54 19.19
C ARG A 102 15.63 -14.77 19.05
N ALA A 103 16.77 -15.46 18.93
CA ALA A 103 18.07 -14.83 18.72
C ALA A 103 18.13 -14.07 17.38
N GLN A 104 17.58 -14.65 16.31
CA GLN A 104 17.49 -13.98 15.01
C GLN A 104 16.60 -12.74 15.05
N TRP A 105 15.47 -12.81 15.77
CA TRP A 105 14.58 -11.66 15.94
C TRP A 105 15.29 -10.52 16.70
N LEU A 106 15.96 -10.81 17.82
CA LEU A 106 16.75 -9.83 18.56
C LEU A 106 17.89 -9.24 17.73
N ALA A 107 18.55 -10.04 16.90
CA ALA A 107 19.61 -9.56 16.01
C ALA A 107 19.06 -8.56 14.97
N LYS A 108 17.87 -8.82 14.41
CA LYS A 108 17.20 -7.90 13.49
C LYS A 108 16.80 -6.60 14.19
N GLU A 109 16.31 -6.68 15.43
CA GLU A 109 15.95 -5.50 16.23
C GLU A 109 17.17 -4.64 16.55
N LEU A 110 18.30 -5.24 16.94
CA LEU A 110 19.56 -4.52 17.16
C LEU A 110 20.09 -3.86 15.88
N GLU A 111 19.98 -4.52 14.74
CA GLU A 111 20.37 -3.94 13.46
C GLU A 111 19.47 -2.77 13.07
N GLN A 112 18.17 -2.87 13.32
CA GLN A 112 17.25 -1.76 13.12
C GLN A 112 17.60 -0.57 14.00
N LEU A 113 17.84 -0.79 15.29
CA LEU A 113 18.23 0.27 16.23
C LEU A 113 19.56 0.95 15.85
N ARG A 114 20.51 0.20 15.28
CA ARG A 114 21.77 0.77 14.75
C ARG A 114 21.51 1.69 13.56
N LYS A 115 20.62 1.30 12.64
CA LYS A 115 20.23 2.14 11.50
C LYS A 115 19.53 3.40 11.97
N ASP A 116 18.57 3.26 12.88
CA ASP A 116 17.84 4.39 13.45
C ASP A 116 18.80 5.36 14.17
N ALA A 117 19.78 4.85 14.92
CA ALA A 117 20.81 5.68 15.56
C ALA A 117 21.70 6.42 14.54
N ALA A 118 22.08 5.77 13.44
CA ALA A 118 22.84 6.40 12.37
C ALA A 118 22.03 7.50 11.65
N ASP A 119 20.75 7.26 11.41
CA ASP A 119 19.85 8.24 10.81
C ASP A 119 19.65 9.46 11.72
N VAL A 120 19.51 9.27 13.04
CA VAL A 120 19.43 10.38 14.00
C VAL A 120 20.70 11.24 13.97
N GLN A 121 21.88 10.63 13.85
CA GLN A 121 23.13 11.39 13.73
C GLN A 121 23.20 12.17 12.41
N ARG A 122 22.78 11.56 11.29
CA ARG A 122 22.70 12.26 9.99
C ARG A 122 21.77 13.47 10.08
N LEU A 123 20.58 13.30 10.65
CA LEU A 123 19.61 14.39 10.79
C LEU A 123 20.10 15.52 11.70
N ARG A 124 20.87 15.19 12.75
CA ARG A 124 21.51 16.22 13.59
C ARG A 124 22.54 17.04 12.80
N ALA A 125 23.39 16.38 12.00
CA ALA A 125 24.35 17.07 11.15
C ALA A 125 23.66 17.96 10.10
N GLU A 126 22.59 17.48 9.47
CA GLU A 126 21.78 18.28 8.53
C GLU A 126 21.12 19.48 9.22
N ALA A 127 20.60 19.30 10.44
CA ALA A 127 20.02 20.40 11.22
C ALA A 127 21.06 21.46 11.62
N GLU A 128 22.28 21.05 11.96
CA GLU A 128 23.39 21.98 12.22
C GLU A 128 23.80 22.75 10.95
N LEU A 129 23.88 22.06 9.80
CA LEU A 129 24.15 22.70 8.51
C LEU A 129 23.08 23.74 8.15
N LEU A 130 21.79 23.39 8.30
CA LEU A 130 20.69 24.31 8.01
C LEU A 130 20.69 25.52 8.95
N ARG A 131 21.06 25.35 10.23
CA ARG A 131 21.22 26.47 11.16
C ARG A 131 22.35 27.39 10.75
N ALA A 132 23.48 26.86 10.29
CA ALA A 132 24.59 27.66 9.78
C ALA A 132 24.18 28.46 8.53
N GLN A 133 23.49 27.83 7.57
CA GLN A 133 22.95 28.52 6.39
C GLN A 133 21.93 29.60 6.74
N ALA A 134 21.07 29.36 7.73
CA ALA A 134 20.10 30.35 8.19
C ALA A 134 20.79 31.59 8.80
N GLN A 135 21.88 31.40 9.54
CA GLN A 135 22.70 32.48 10.07
C GLN A 135 23.39 33.27 8.94
N GLU A 136 23.95 32.59 7.95
CA GLU A 136 24.56 33.23 6.78
C GLU A 136 23.55 34.10 6.02
N VAL A 137 22.35 33.59 5.74
CA VAL A 137 21.28 34.37 5.09
C VAL A 137 20.88 35.59 5.92
N ALA A 138 20.84 35.47 7.25
CA ALA A 138 20.57 36.61 8.13
C ALA A 138 21.64 37.69 8.00
N THR A 139 22.93 37.31 8.00
CA THR A 139 24.04 38.26 7.82
C THR A 139 24.03 38.93 6.44
N LEU A 140 23.74 38.19 5.37
CA LEU A 140 23.64 38.74 4.02
C LEU A 140 22.46 39.72 3.87
N ARG A 141 21.34 39.46 4.55
CA ARG A 141 20.20 40.39 4.59
C ARG A 141 20.57 41.69 5.29
N GLU A 142 21.28 41.61 6.42
CA GLU A 142 21.76 42.80 7.13
C GLU A 142 22.73 43.61 6.26
N GLN A 143 23.72 42.97 5.64
CA GLN A 143 24.63 43.62 4.70
C GLN A 143 23.89 44.26 3.51
N ASN A 144 22.90 43.57 2.93
CA ASN A 144 22.12 44.13 1.82
C ASN A 144 21.32 45.36 2.26
N GLN A 145 20.78 45.36 3.49
CA GLN A 145 20.10 46.53 4.05
C GLN A 145 21.07 47.70 4.28
N GLN A 146 22.27 47.43 4.80
CA GLN A 146 23.32 48.44 4.99
C GLN A 146 23.73 49.08 3.65
N LEU A 147 24.03 48.27 2.63
CA LEU A 147 24.38 48.76 1.29
C LEU A 147 23.25 49.59 0.67
N ARG A 148 21.99 49.17 0.85
CA ARG A 148 20.83 49.96 0.39
C ARG A 148 20.72 51.30 1.10
N ALA A 149 21.04 51.37 2.39
CA ALA A 149 21.03 52.62 3.14
C ALA A 149 22.18 53.54 2.70
N GLU A 150 23.37 52.99 2.48
CA GLU A 150 24.53 53.72 1.97
C GLU A 150 24.25 54.30 0.57
N LEU A 151 23.73 53.48 -0.35
CA LEU A 151 23.34 53.93 -1.70
C LEU A 151 22.30 55.06 -1.65
N LYS A 152 21.31 54.97 -0.75
CA LYS A 152 20.34 56.05 -0.56
C LYS A 152 20.97 57.34 -0.04
N SER A 153 21.99 57.24 0.81
CA SER A 153 22.71 58.41 1.32
C SER A 153 23.62 59.07 0.30
N GLN A 154 24.11 58.30 -0.69
CA GLN A 154 24.98 58.80 -1.77
C GLN A 154 24.21 59.23 -3.03
N ALA A 155 22.93 58.89 -3.15
CA ALA A 155 22.14 59.18 -4.33
C ALA A 155 21.75 60.67 -4.42
N THR A 156 22.32 61.38 -5.40
CA THR A 156 21.82 62.65 -5.94
C THR A 156 20.40 62.43 -6.52
N PRO A 157 19.44 63.37 -6.37
CA PRO A 157 18.08 63.21 -6.89
C PRO A 157 18.06 62.80 -8.37
N PRO A 158 17.25 61.81 -8.75
CA PRO A 158 17.27 61.25 -10.10
C PRO A 158 16.84 62.30 -11.15
N PRO A 159 17.50 62.34 -12.32
CA PRO A 159 17.00 63.08 -13.46
C PRO A 159 15.63 62.52 -13.92
N LYS A 160 14.79 63.41 -14.46
CA LYS A 160 13.42 63.11 -14.92
C LYS A 160 13.41 62.00 -15.99
N PRO A 161 12.36 61.16 -16.02
CA PRO A 161 12.37 59.86 -16.69
C PRO A 161 12.26 60.01 -18.21
N GLU A 162 13.35 59.70 -18.91
CA GLU A 162 13.33 59.32 -20.33
C GLU A 162 13.41 57.78 -20.50
N GLU A 163 13.44 57.02 -19.39
CA GLU A 163 13.64 55.55 -19.37
C GLU A 163 12.34 54.71 -19.40
N ASP A 164 11.15 55.32 -19.40
CA ASP A 164 9.89 54.57 -19.21
C ASP A 164 9.37 53.82 -20.46
N PHE A 165 9.78 54.19 -21.68
CA PHE A 165 9.20 53.60 -22.89
C PHE A 165 9.57 52.11 -23.08
N ILE A 166 10.83 51.74 -22.83
CA ILE A 166 11.28 50.34 -22.97
C ILE A 166 10.58 49.47 -21.92
N TYR A 167 10.46 49.97 -20.69
CA TYR A 167 9.77 49.28 -19.62
C TYR A 167 8.27 49.13 -19.90
N GLU A 168 7.60 50.19 -20.33
CA GLU A 168 6.17 50.17 -20.66
C GLU A 168 5.88 49.22 -21.82
N THR A 169 6.69 49.24 -22.88
CA THR A 169 6.52 48.33 -24.01
C THR A 169 6.79 46.87 -23.63
N ALA A 170 7.79 46.60 -22.79
CA ALA A 170 8.04 45.27 -22.26
C ALA A 170 6.88 44.78 -21.38
N ASN A 171 6.37 45.63 -20.48
CA ASN A 171 5.23 45.33 -19.61
C ASN A 171 3.95 45.09 -20.42
N ARG A 172 3.70 45.90 -21.45
CA ARG A 172 2.56 45.72 -22.36
C ARG A 172 2.65 44.39 -23.13
N ARG A 173 3.84 44.01 -23.62
CA ARG A 173 4.06 42.71 -24.27
C ARG A 173 3.83 41.55 -23.29
N ALA A 174 4.36 41.64 -22.07
CA ALA A 174 4.16 40.63 -21.03
C ALA A 174 2.69 40.45 -20.67
N ARG A 175 1.95 41.56 -20.53
CA ARG A 175 0.52 41.58 -20.26
C ARG A 175 -0.29 40.94 -21.40
N THR A 176 -0.03 41.29 -22.65
CA THR A 176 -0.69 40.67 -23.81
C THR A 176 -0.43 39.16 -23.86
N LYS A 177 0.80 38.72 -23.60
CA LYS A 177 1.14 37.29 -23.53
C LYS A 177 0.40 36.59 -22.39
N CYS A 178 0.29 37.24 -21.23
CA CYS A 178 -0.46 36.73 -20.10
C CYS A 178 -1.96 36.54 -20.42
N ILE A 179 -2.58 37.52 -21.09
CA ILE A 179 -3.98 37.41 -21.54
C ILE A 179 -4.15 36.22 -22.49
N ASN A 180 -3.26 36.08 -23.47
CA ASN A 180 -3.32 34.98 -24.43
C ASN A 180 -3.15 33.62 -23.74
N ASN A 181 -2.23 33.50 -22.79
CA ASN A 181 -2.06 32.28 -22.01
C ASN A 181 -3.32 31.95 -21.20
N LEU A 182 -3.93 32.92 -20.50
CA LEU A 182 -5.18 32.71 -19.76
C LEU A 182 -6.34 32.30 -20.67
N LYS A 183 -6.41 32.83 -21.90
CA LYS A 183 -7.39 32.39 -22.90
C LYS A 183 -7.18 30.93 -23.29
N GLN A 184 -5.94 30.47 -23.45
CA GLN A 184 -5.63 29.07 -23.74
C GLN A 184 -6.02 28.16 -22.57
N VAL A 185 -5.76 28.60 -21.33
CA VAL A 185 -6.18 27.88 -20.11
C VAL A 185 -7.70 27.77 -20.04
N GLY A 186 -8.43 28.86 -20.22
CA GLY A 186 -9.90 28.85 -20.23
C GLY A 186 -10.48 27.97 -21.35
N LEU A 187 -9.89 28.02 -22.55
CA LEU A 187 -10.28 27.15 -23.66
C LEU A 187 -10.05 25.67 -23.35
N ALA A 188 -8.88 25.31 -22.81
CA ALA A 188 -8.56 23.94 -22.43
C ALA A 188 -9.53 23.40 -21.36
N ALA A 189 -9.85 24.21 -20.35
CA ALA A 189 -10.82 23.87 -19.31
C ALA A 189 -12.20 23.54 -19.89
N ARG A 190 -12.66 24.34 -20.86
CA ARG A 190 -13.96 24.14 -21.53
C ARG A 190 -13.97 22.93 -22.46
N LEU A 191 -12.88 22.70 -23.19
CA LEU A 191 -12.75 21.49 -24.02
C LEU A 191 -12.80 20.22 -23.17
N TRP A 192 -12.12 20.25 -22.02
CA TRP A 192 -12.18 19.16 -21.05
C TRP A 192 -13.60 18.92 -20.50
N ALA A 193 -14.30 19.99 -20.09
CA ALA A 193 -15.66 19.90 -19.56
C ALA A 193 -16.63 19.35 -20.62
N HIS A 194 -16.50 19.79 -21.86
CA HIS A 194 -17.28 19.30 -23.00
C HIS A 194 -17.01 17.81 -23.29
N GLU A 195 -15.74 17.38 -23.27
CA GLU A 195 -15.37 15.98 -23.51
C GLU A 195 -15.85 15.05 -22.40
N THR A 196 -15.76 15.49 -21.14
CA THR A 196 -16.16 14.70 -19.97
C THR A 196 -17.66 14.77 -19.67
N LYS A 197 -18.41 15.67 -20.33
CA LYS A 197 -19.86 15.88 -20.16
C LYS A 197 -20.26 16.19 -18.71
N THR A 198 -19.41 16.92 -18.00
CA THR A 198 -19.62 17.26 -16.57
C THR A 198 -20.32 18.60 -16.35
N ASP A 199 -20.48 19.42 -17.40
CA ASP A 199 -20.94 20.83 -17.36
C ASP A 199 -20.21 21.68 -16.29
N ALA A 200 -19.00 21.25 -15.90
CA ALA A 200 -18.22 21.83 -14.81
C ALA A 200 -16.76 21.94 -15.22
N MET A 201 -16.09 22.98 -14.73
CA MET A 201 -14.65 23.20 -14.90
C MET A 201 -13.83 22.08 -14.24
N PRO A 202 -12.59 21.81 -14.69
CA PRO A 202 -11.75 20.77 -14.11
C PRO A 202 -11.48 21.00 -12.63
N ASN A 203 -11.26 19.90 -11.89
CA ASN A 203 -10.99 19.94 -10.46
C ASN A 203 -9.50 20.05 -10.14
N ARG A 204 -8.63 19.82 -11.13
CA ARG A 204 -7.18 19.94 -11.03
C ARG A 204 -6.60 20.39 -12.37
N TRP A 205 -5.42 21.01 -12.34
CA TRP A 205 -4.67 21.34 -13.56
C TRP A 205 -4.45 20.11 -14.46
N SER A 206 -4.11 18.96 -13.85
CA SER A 206 -3.83 17.70 -14.55
C SER A 206 -4.95 17.26 -15.48
N ASP A 207 -6.19 17.59 -15.14
CA ASP A 207 -7.35 17.08 -15.84
C ASP A 207 -7.43 17.66 -17.26
N MET A 208 -6.97 18.90 -17.46
CA MET A 208 -7.00 19.61 -18.76
C MET A 208 -5.62 19.77 -19.43
N ILE A 209 -4.57 19.11 -18.93
CA ILE A 209 -3.21 19.24 -19.49
C ILE A 209 -3.15 18.77 -20.95
N ASP A 210 -3.87 17.71 -21.29
CA ASP A 210 -3.87 17.17 -22.65
C ASP A 210 -4.48 18.16 -23.65
N HIS A 211 -5.48 18.93 -23.22
CA HIS A 211 -6.09 20.02 -24.00
C HIS A 211 -5.19 21.26 -24.16
N LEU A 212 -4.12 21.37 -23.38
CA LEU A 212 -3.05 22.37 -23.56
C LEU A 212 -1.93 21.88 -24.51
N GLY A 213 -2.13 20.74 -25.17
CA GLY A 213 -1.16 20.11 -26.06
C GLY A 213 -0.15 19.22 -25.33
N GLY A 214 -0.51 18.69 -24.17
CA GLY A 214 0.29 17.76 -23.37
C GLY A 214 1.23 18.44 -22.35
N PRO A 215 1.91 17.66 -21.50
CA PRO A 215 2.63 18.18 -20.33
C PRO A 215 3.77 19.14 -20.69
N GLU A 216 4.51 18.88 -21.76
CA GLU A 216 5.62 19.74 -22.20
C GLU A 216 5.14 21.12 -22.67
N ARG A 217 3.99 21.18 -23.33
CA ARG A 217 3.41 22.44 -23.81
C ARG A 217 2.66 23.16 -22.70
N ALA A 218 1.99 22.43 -21.82
CA ALA A 218 1.26 22.99 -20.68
C ALA A 218 2.14 23.88 -19.79
N LEU A 219 3.42 23.53 -19.59
CA LEU A 219 4.37 24.35 -18.82
C LEU A 219 4.50 25.80 -19.35
N LYS A 220 4.23 26.05 -20.64
CA LYS A 220 4.25 27.40 -21.23
C LYS A 220 3.00 28.24 -20.88
N TYR A 221 1.92 27.57 -20.48
CA TYR A 221 0.60 28.15 -20.23
C TYR A 221 0.18 28.13 -18.76
N VAL A 222 0.82 27.33 -17.91
CA VAL A 222 0.50 27.23 -16.46
C VAL A 222 0.99 28.45 -15.68
N GLY A 223 1.79 29.33 -16.30
CA GLY A 223 2.34 30.51 -15.63
C GLY A 223 2.39 31.77 -16.47
N CYS A 224 2.43 32.87 -15.72
CA CYS A 224 2.78 34.17 -16.24
C CYS A 224 4.25 34.19 -16.67
N PRO A 225 4.59 34.72 -17.86
CA PRO A 225 5.97 34.74 -18.35
C PRO A 225 6.94 35.40 -17.35
N GLY A 226 7.77 34.58 -16.69
CA GLY A 226 8.87 35.04 -15.83
C GLY A 226 8.48 35.58 -14.46
N VAL A 227 7.22 35.42 -14.02
CA VAL A 227 6.77 36.00 -12.73
C VAL A 227 6.21 34.97 -11.76
N ALA A 228 5.06 34.38 -12.07
CA ALA A 228 4.32 33.54 -11.13
C ALA A 228 3.40 32.54 -11.86
N PRO A 229 3.12 31.36 -11.27
CA PRO A 229 2.09 30.47 -11.77
C PRO A 229 0.71 31.13 -11.71
N TYR A 230 -0.21 30.69 -12.57
CA TYR A 230 -1.61 31.09 -12.47
C TYR A 230 -2.30 30.35 -11.32
N GLU A 231 -3.23 31.04 -10.66
CA GLU A 231 -4.04 30.46 -9.58
C GLU A 231 -5.41 30.08 -10.12
N ILE A 232 -5.77 28.80 -10.02
CA ILE A 232 -7.16 28.37 -10.25
C ILE A 232 -7.93 28.60 -8.94
N LEU A 233 -9.01 29.37 -9.02
CA LEU A 233 -9.82 29.74 -7.87
C LEU A 233 -11.10 28.92 -7.74
N SER A 234 -11.70 28.55 -8.87
CA SER A 234 -13.03 27.94 -8.93
C SER A 234 -13.01 26.57 -9.62
N PHE A 235 -12.37 25.60 -8.98
CA PHE A 235 -12.45 24.19 -9.36
C PHE A 235 -13.90 23.69 -9.36
N GLY A 236 -14.29 22.93 -10.39
CA GLY A 236 -15.64 22.37 -10.48
C GLY A 236 -16.76 23.41 -10.68
N ALA A 237 -16.44 24.68 -10.96
CA ALA A 237 -17.46 25.68 -11.20
C ALA A 237 -18.28 25.33 -12.46
N PRO A 238 -19.61 25.48 -12.42
CA PRO A 238 -20.47 25.13 -13.54
C PRO A 238 -20.27 26.10 -14.71
N GLU A 239 -20.25 25.61 -15.95
CA GLU A 239 -20.11 26.46 -17.15
C GLU A 239 -21.25 27.48 -17.29
N THR A 240 -22.38 27.23 -16.62
CA THR A 240 -23.59 28.05 -16.67
C THR A 240 -23.49 29.39 -15.94
N ASP A 241 -22.44 29.61 -15.14
CA ASP A 241 -22.22 30.88 -14.43
C ASP A 241 -21.03 31.66 -15.02
N PRO A 242 -21.27 32.53 -16.03
CA PRO A 242 -20.20 33.21 -16.75
C PRO A 242 -19.47 34.25 -15.89
N THR A 243 -20.00 34.60 -14.72
CA THR A 243 -19.42 35.64 -13.86
C THR A 243 -18.34 35.12 -12.91
N VAL A 244 -18.21 33.79 -12.79
CA VAL A 244 -17.27 33.14 -11.89
C VAL A 244 -15.85 33.23 -12.47
N VAL A 245 -14.91 33.65 -11.62
CA VAL A 245 -13.47 33.67 -11.93
C VAL A 245 -12.91 32.28 -11.78
N PHE A 246 -12.55 31.66 -12.92
CA PHE A 246 -11.93 30.34 -12.92
C PHE A 246 -10.44 30.41 -12.56
N VAL A 247 -9.70 31.30 -13.22
CA VAL A 247 -8.23 31.40 -13.09
C VAL A 247 -7.81 32.86 -12.96
N ARG A 248 -6.74 33.15 -12.20
CA ARG A 248 -6.17 34.50 -12.12
C ARG A 248 -4.64 34.53 -12.24
N CYS A 249 -4.15 35.66 -12.72
CA CYS A 249 -2.76 36.07 -12.66
C CYS A 249 -2.61 37.20 -11.64
N VAL A 250 -1.95 36.91 -10.53
CA VAL A 250 -1.69 37.90 -9.46
C VAL A 250 -0.75 39.02 -9.94
N ALA A 251 0.26 38.67 -10.75
CA ALA A 251 1.28 39.62 -11.21
C ALA A 251 0.74 40.77 -12.08
N HIS A 252 -0.23 40.49 -12.95
CA HIS A 252 -0.79 41.48 -13.89
C HIS A 252 -2.23 41.88 -13.56
N ASN A 253 -2.80 41.37 -12.47
CA ASN A 253 -4.19 41.54 -12.07
C ASN A 253 -5.17 41.19 -13.21
N ILE A 254 -4.99 40.01 -13.83
CA ILE A 254 -5.81 39.53 -14.95
C ILE A 254 -6.56 38.28 -14.50
N VAL A 255 -7.84 38.19 -14.83
CA VAL A 255 -8.71 37.07 -14.50
C VAL A 255 -9.25 36.42 -15.77
N GLY A 256 -9.34 35.10 -15.78
CA GLY A 256 -10.10 34.30 -16.74
C GLY A 256 -11.38 33.81 -16.09
N LEU A 257 -12.52 34.10 -16.71
CA LEU A 257 -13.83 33.66 -16.26
C LEU A 257 -14.16 32.27 -16.81
N VAL A 258 -15.14 31.63 -16.20
CA VAL A 258 -15.65 30.30 -16.58
C VAL A 258 -16.13 30.25 -18.04
N ASP A 259 -16.67 31.35 -18.57
CA ASP A 259 -17.10 31.44 -19.97
C ASP A 259 -15.93 31.52 -20.98
N GLY A 260 -14.68 31.59 -20.50
CA GLY A 260 -13.47 31.72 -21.30
C GLY A 260 -13.10 33.16 -21.64
N SER A 261 -13.88 34.15 -21.20
CA SER A 261 -13.50 35.56 -21.30
C SER A 261 -12.36 35.88 -20.33
N VAL A 262 -11.51 36.84 -20.71
CA VAL A 262 -10.36 37.27 -19.90
C VAL A 262 -10.45 38.77 -19.68
N GLN A 263 -10.43 39.20 -18.42
CA GLN A 263 -10.56 40.59 -18.04
C GLN A 263 -9.31 41.05 -17.30
N GLN A 264 -8.81 42.22 -17.69
CA GLN A 264 -7.79 42.91 -16.92
C GLN A 264 -8.48 43.78 -15.87
N LEU A 265 -8.16 43.54 -14.61
CA LEU A 265 -8.68 44.32 -13.50
C LEU A 265 -7.84 45.59 -13.34
N GLY A 266 -8.51 46.75 -13.23
CA GLY A 266 -7.86 47.98 -12.82
C GLY A 266 -7.58 47.99 -11.31
N ASP A 267 -6.88 49.02 -10.83
CA ASP A 267 -6.46 49.11 -9.42
C ASP A 267 -7.64 49.15 -8.43
N LYS A 268 -8.82 49.56 -8.91
CA LYS A 268 -10.08 49.61 -8.14
C LYS A 268 -10.93 48.34 -8.24
N ALA A 269 -10.42 47.27 -8.85
CA ALA A 269 -11.13 46.00 -8.97
C ALA A 269 -10.35 44.89 -8.27
N SER A 270 -11.08 44.07 -7.51
CA SER A 270 -10.49 42.95 -6.78
C SER A 270 -11.35 41.70 -6.93
N VAL A 271 -10.72 40.54 -6.80
CA VAL A 271 -11.40 39.25 -6.79
C VAL A 271 -11.76 38.91 -5.35
N ILE A 272 -13.05 38.74 -5.07
CA ILE A 272 -13.59 38.40 -3.76
C ILE A 272 -14.38 37.09 -3.84
N GLN A 273 -14.49 36.40 -2.71
CA GLN A 273 -15.37 35.24 -2.60
C GLN A 273 -16.75 35.70 -2.13
N LYS A 274 -17.79 35.47 -2.94
CA LYS A 274 -19.18 35.77 -2.64
C LYS A 274 -20.01 34.50 -2.82
N ASP A 275 -20.73 34.09 -1.76
CA ASP A 275 -21.58 32.89 -1.77
C ASP A 275 -20.81 31.61 -2.20
N GLY A 276 -19.54 31.49 -1.77
CA GLY A 276 -18.66 30.36 -2.12
C GLY A 276 -18.04 30.44 -3.52
N LYS A 277 -18.44 31.41 -4.35
CA LYS A 277 -17.93 31.62 -5.71
C LYS A 277 -16.92 32.77 -5.74
N TRP A 278 -15.88 32.65 -6.57
CA TRP A 278 -14.96 33.75 -6.80
C TRP A 278 -15.51 34.64 -7.90
N VAL A 279 -15.74 35.91 -7.58
CA VAL A 279 -16.23 36.93 -8.52
C VAL A 279 -15.34 38.16 -8.41
N PHE A 280 -15.18 38.92 -9.49
CA PHE A 280 -14.50 40.21 -9.39
C PHE A 280 -15.54 41.31 -9.14
N THR A 281 -15.22 42.25 -8.25
CA THR A 281 -16.04 43.42 -7.96
C THR A 281 -15.22 44.69 -8.13
N ARG A 282 -15.88 45.77 -8.55
CA ARG A 282 -15.30 47.12 -8.48
C ARG A 282 -15.58 47.66 -7.09
N VAL A 283 -14.54 48.17 -6.43
CA VAL A 283 -14.69 48.89 -5.16
C VAL A 283 -15.49 50.15 -5.45
N ALA A 284 -16.66 50.28 -4.82
CA ALA A 284 -17.47 51.49 -4.93
C ALA A 284 -16.67 52.67 -4.36
N GLU A 285 -16.66 53.79 -5.10
CA GLU A 285 -16.09 55.07 -4.63
C GLU A 285 -16.95 55.68 -3.51
#